data_AF-R7T1V3-F1
#
_entry.id   AF-R7T1V3-F1
#
_cell.length_a   1.000
_cell.length_b   1.000
_cell.length_c   1.000
_cell.angle_alpha   90.00
_cell.angle_beta   90.00
_cell.angle_gamma   90.00
#
_symmetry.space_group_name_H-M   'P 1'
#
loop_
_entity.id
_entity.type
_entity.pdbx_description
1 polymer ?
#
loop_
_entity_poly.entity_id
_entity_poly.type
_entity_poly.pdbx_seq_one_letter_code
_entity_poly.pdbx_strand_id
1 'polypeptide(L)'
;TLEYHDEVLRNKIKNLVLGAIKRMKVEQDDPSITYEAFVEELDEGDAFTATLVDVLVKELAERKQRPNPGDRRLISERTAKSLRMQAAPLHVYRGSSLRDRARRSVPLPPPRPYGTTFHDILSDSDGDEEYGTMLGSSGQLEGAQINTDLY
;
A
#
# COMPACT_ATOMS: atom_id res chain seq x y z
N THR A 1 18.74 9.11 -37.32
CA THR A 1 19.29 8.72 -36.00
C THR A 1 18.35 9.03 -34.84
N LEU A 2 17.45 10.03 -34.91
CA LEU A 2 16.34 10.19 -33.94
C LEU A 2 15.05 9.49 -34.41
N GLU A 3 14.64 9.70 -35.65
CA GLU A 3 13.49 9.03 -36.27
C GLU A 3 13.54 7.50 -36.13
N TYR A 4 14.74 6.92 -36.24
CA TYR A 4 14.94 5.48 -35.99
C TYR A 4 14.65 5.09 -34.54
N HIS A 5 15.09 5.89 -33.57
CA HIS A 5 14.81 5.63 -32.15
C HIS A 5 13.34 5.82 -31.83
N ASP A 6 12.67 6.80 -32.44
CA ASP A 6 11.23 7.03 -32.30
C ASP A 6 10.42 5.87 -32.88
N GLU A 7 10.81 5.38 -34.07
CA GLU A 7 10.24 4.19 -34.69
C GLU A 7 10.39 2.97 -33.78
N VAL A 8 11.59 2.74 -33.26
CA VAL A 8 11.88 1.61 -32.37
C VAL A 8 11.08 1.74 -31.07
N LEU A 9 10.97 2.93 -30.48
CA LEU A 9 10.19 3.16 -29.26
C LEU A 9 8.72 2.90 -29.52
N ARG A 10 8.15 3.47 -30.57
CA ARG A 10 6.75 3.29 -30.96
C ARG A 10 6.41 1.83 -31.14
N ASN A 11 7.26 1.07 -31.85
CA ASN A 11 7.05 -0.36 -32.04
C ASN A 11 7.16 -1.16 -30.73
N LYS A 12 8.08 -0.80 -29.83
CA LYS A 12 8.20 -1.44 -28.51
C LYS A 12 6.98 -1.20 -27.64
N ILE A 13 6.52 0.05 -27.53
CA ILE A 13 5.32 0.40 -26.75
C ILE A 13 4.09 -0.29 -27.32
N LYS A 14 3.88 -0.21 -28.64
CA LYS A 14 2.79 -0.91 -29.33
C LYS A 14 2.76 -2.40 -28.99
N ASN A 15 3.91 -3.08 -29.07
CA ASN A 15 4.00 -4.51 -28.79
C ASN A 15 3.74 -4.85 -27.30
N LEU A 16 4.18 -3.99 -26.38
CA LEU A 16 3.91 -4.16 -24.94
C LEU A 16 2.41 -4.05 -24.64
N VAL A 17 1.75 -3.03 -25.19
CA VAL A 17 0.32 -2.78 -25.01
C VAL A 17 -0.51 -3.91 -25.62
N LEU A 18 -0.24 -4.29 -26.88
CA LEU A 18 -0.93 -5.41 -27.52
C LEU A 18 -0.73 -6.73 -26.75
N GLY A 19 0.47 -6.95 -26.20
CA GLY A 19 0.75 -8.11 -25.35
C GLY A 19 -0.06 -8.10 -24.06
N ALA A 20 -0.19 -6.94 -23.40
CA ALA A 20 -0.99 -6.78 -22.18
C ALA A 20 -2.47 -7.03 -22.45
N ILE A 21 -3.04 -6.41 -23.49
CA ILE A 21 -4.44 -6.62 -23.90
C ILE A 21 -4.72 -8.10 -24.21
N LYS A 22 -3.79 -8.79 -24.89
CA LYS A 22 -3.93 -10.23 -25.15
C LYS A 22 -3.92 -11.05 -23.86
N ARG A 23 -3.08 -10.73 -22.89
CA ARG A 23 -3.03 -11.44 -21.59
C ARG A 23 -4.31 -11.24 -20.79
N MET A 24 -4.82 -10.00 -20.70
CA MET A 24 -6.10 -9.70 -20.04
C MET A 24 -7.25 -10.57 -20.58
N LYS A 25 -7.31 -10.77 -21.91
CA LYS A 25 -8.33 -11.62 -22.55
C LYS A 25 -8.24 -13.09 -22.15
N VAL A 26 -7.05 -13.60 -21.84
CA VAL A 26 -6.82 -15.00 -21.44
C VAL A 26 -7.08 -15.18 -19.95
N GLU A 27 -6.66 -14.21 -19.13
CA GLU A 27 -6.77 -14.24 -17.67
C GLU A 27 -8.22 -14.03 -17.19
N GLN A 28 -9.13 -13.54 -18.05
CA GLN A 28 -10.51 -13.15 -17.70
C GLN A 28 -10.58 -12.12 -16.56
N ASP A 29 -9.48 -11.40 -16.33
CA ASP A 29 -9.39 -10.33 -15.34
C ASP A 29 -10.12 -9.09 -15.87
N ASP A 30 -11.18 -8.70 -15.16
CA ASP A 30 -11.69 -7.32 -15.08
C ASP A 30 -12.04 -6.66 -16.46
N PRO A 31 -12.46 -5.37 -16.54
CA PRO A 31 -12.93 -4.79 -17.80
C PRO A 31 -11.88 -4.83 -18.92
N SER A 32 -12.30 -5.26 -20.12
CA SER A 32 -11.45 -5.30 -21.30
C SER A 32 -11.34 -3.94 -22.01
N ILE A 33 -10.17 -3.65 -22.58
CA ILE A 33 -9.92 -2.45 -23.41
C ILE A 33 -9.37 -2.86 -24.79
N THR A 34 -9.67 -2.09 -25.84
CA THR A 34 -9.06 -2.24 -27.17
C THR A 34 -7.76 -1.43 -27.28
N TYR A 35 -6.96 -1.69 -28.31
CA TYR A 35 -5.72 -0.92 -28.50
C TYR A 35 -6.03 0.54 -28.85
N GLU A 36 -7.06 0.75 -29.66
CA GLU A 36 -7.52 2.06 -30.11
C GLU A 36 -8.01 2.90 -28.93
N ALA A 37 -8.88 2.33 -28.10
CA ALA A 37 -9.37 3.01 -26.90
C ALA A 37 -8.24 3.30 -25.90
N PHE A 38 -7.27 2.39 -25.76
CA PHE A 38 -6.09 2.67 -24.93
C PHE A 38 -5.31 3.88 -25.44
N VAL A 39 -5.09 4.00 -26.75
CA VAL A 39 -4.35 5.14 -27.32
C VAL A 39 -5.12 6.45 -27.19
N GLU A 40 -6.44 6.41 -27.36
CA GLU A 40 -7.32 7.59 -27.25
C GLU A 40 -7.40 8.12 -25.81
N GLU A 41 -7.44 7.22 -24.83
CA GLU A 41 -7.62 7.57 -23.41
C GLU A 41 -6.29 7.74 -22.65
N LEU A 42 -5.15 7.37 -23.23
CA LEU A 42 -3.85 7.50 -22.57
C LEU A 42 -3.48 8.98 -22.40
N ASP A 43 -3.52 9.45 -21.16
CA ASP A 43 -3.13 10.81 -20.80
C ASP A 43 -1.69 10.87 -20.30
N GLU A 44 -0.82 11.53 -21.06
CA GLU A 44 0.58 11.79 -20.68
C GLU A 44 0.73 12.83 -19.56
N GLY A 45 -0.32 13.63 -19.30
CA GLY A 45 -0.42 14.58 -18.20
C GLY A 45 -0.95 13.98 -16.89
N ASP A 46 -1.52 12.77 -16.92
CA ASP A 46 -1.98 12.09 -15.73
C ASP A 46 -0.80 11.73 -14.80
N ALA A 47 -0.98 12.00 -13.52
CA ALA A 47 0.07 11.82 -12.51
C ALA A 47 0.52 10.36 -12.37
N PHE A 48 -0.40 9.40 -12.53
CA PHE A 48 -0.07 7.98 -12.47
C PHE A 48 0.76 7.55 -13.68
N THR A 49 0.32 7.90 -14.89
CA THR A 49 1.00 7.59 -16.15
C THR A 49 2.40 8.22 -16.21
N ALA A 50 2.51 9.51 -15.91
CA ALA A 50 3.79 10.21 -15.87
C ALA A 50 4.76 9.59 -14.85
N THR A 51 4.27 9.21 -13.66
CA THR A 51 5.11 8.59 -12.62
C THR A 51 5.60 7.21 -13.03
N LEU A 52 4.76 6.39 -13.68
CA LEU A 52 5.17 5.07 -14.17
C LEU A 52 6.30 5.17 -15.20
N VAL A 53 6.19 6.12 -16.14
CA VAL A 53 7.22 6.35 -17.15
C VAL A 53 8.51 6.86 -16.51
N ASP A 54 8.42 7.80 -15.56
CA ASP A 54 9.58 8.32 -14.83
C ASP A 54 10.31 7.23 -14.04
N VAL A 55 9.57 6.37 -13.32
CA VAL A 55 10.13 5.22 -12.60
C VAL A 55 10.86 4.28 -13.57
N LEU A 56 10.26 3.98 -14.74
CA LEU A 56 10.86 3.11 -15.75
C LEU A 56 12.18 3.69 -16.28
N VAL A 57 12.20 4.98 -16.64
CA VAL A 57 13.39 5.65 -17.18
C VAL A 57 14.53 5.65 -16.14
N LYS A 58 14.23 6.02 -14.90
CA LYS A 58 15.20 6.04 -13.79
C LYS A 58 15.77 4.65 -13.51
N GLU A 59 14.91 3.63 -13.44
CA GLU A 59 15.34 2.26 -13.20
C GLU A 59 16.24 1.73 -14.34
N LEU A 60 15.88 1.98 -15.60
CA LEU A 60 16.69 1.56 -16.74
C LEU A 60 18.05 2.25 -16.76
N ALA A 61 18.11 3.53 -16.40
CA ALA A 61 19.37 4.26 -16.28
C ALA A 61 20.26 3.66 -15.17
N GLU A 62 19.67 3.32 -14.02
CA GLU A 62 20.39 2.73 -12.89
C GLU A 62 20.90 1.32 -13.21
N ARG A 63 20.08 0.47 -13.85
CA ARG A 63 20.46 -0.88 -14.29
C ARG A 63 21.70 -0.88 -15.18
N LYS A 64 21.85 0.12 -16.06
CA LYS A 64 23.03 0.24 -16.93
C LYS A 64 24.31 0.46 -16.15
N GLN A 65 24.24 1.05 -14.96
CA GLN A 65 25.39 1.35 -14.11
C GLN A 65 25.80 0.16 -13.22
N ARG A 66 24.95 -0.87 -13.09
CA ARG A 66 25.27 -2.03 -12.24
C ARG A 66 26.43 -2.85 -12.83
N PRO A 67 27.46 -3.15 -12.01
CA PRO A 67 28.64 -3.90 -12.48
C PRO A 67 28.31 -5.36 -12.77
N ASN A 68 27.48 -5.99 -11.94
CA ASN A 68 27.06 -7.36 -12.12
C ASN A 68 25.85 -7.46 -13.08
N PRO A 69 25.94 -8.24 -14.19
CA PRO A 69 24.82 -8.46 -15.10
C PRO A 69 23.59 -9.12 -14.44
N GLY A 70 23.80 -9.96 -13.42
CA GLY A 70 22.69 -10.61 -12.70
C GLY A 70 21.76 -9.61 -12.03
N ASP A 71 22.33 -8.55 -11.45
CA ASP A 71 21.59 -7.53 -10.70
C ASP A 71 20.76 -6.64 -11.62
N ARG A 72 21.05 -6.60 -12.93
CA ARG A 72 20.28 -5.80 -13.92
C ARG A 72 18.86 -6.31 -14.14
N ARG A 73 18.55 -7.51 -13.65
CA ARG A 73 17.18 -8.07 -13.66
C ARG A 73 16.34 -7.56 -12.49
N LEU A 74 16.97 -7.15 -11.41
CA LEU A 74 16.30 -6.67 -10.19
C LEU A 74 15.86 -5.21 -10.35
N ILE A 75 14.88 -4.77 -9.55
CA ILE A 75 14.57 -3.34 -9.40
C ILE A 75 15.38 -2.75 -8.24
N SER A 76 15.66 -1.46 -8.30
CA SER A 76 16.34 -0.77 -7.20
C SER A 76 15.44 -0.57 -6.00
N GLU A 77 16.04 -0.34 -4.83
CA GLU A 77 15.28 0.01 -3.61
C GLU A 77 14.48 1.30 -3.80
N ARG A 78 15.04 2.28 -4.51
CA ARG A 78 14.37 3.54 -4.86
C ARG A 78 13.12 3.27 -5.70
N THR A 79 13.25 2.44 -6.73
CA THR A 79 12.13 2.03 -7.60
C THR A 79 11.07 1.29 -6.80
N ALA A 80 11.47 0.32 -5.96
CA ALA A 80 10.54 -0.43 -5.10
C ALA A 80 9.78 0.51 -4.14
N LYS A 81 10.46 1.49 -3.52
CA LYS A 81 9.83 2.49 -2.67
C LYS A 81 8.82 3.35 -3.45
N SER A 82 9.17 3.80 -4.65
CA SER A 82 8.27 4.59 -5.50
C SER A 82 6.99 3.81 -5.84
N LEU A 83 7.14 2.56 -6.27
CA LEU A 83 6.00 1.69 -6.60
C LEU A 83 5.11 1.41 -5.38
N ARG A 84 5.67 1.22 -4.19
CA ARG A 84 4.89 1.07 -2.95
C ARG A 84 4.07 2.32 -2.62
N MET A 85 4.61 3.52 -2.87
CA MET A 85 3.88 4.77 -2.66
C MET A 85 2.73 4.93 -3.66
N GLN A 86 2.90 4.47 -4.90
CA GLN A 86 1.82 4.46 -5.91
C GLN A 86 0.70 3.48 -5.53
N ALA A 87 1.06 2.34 -4.95
CA ALA A 87 0.10 1.36 -4.44
C ALA A 87 -0.43 1.67 -3.02
N ALA A 88 -0.09 2.83 -2.45
CA ALA A 88 -0.51 3.18 -1.11
C ALA A 88 -2.05 3.30 -1.04
N PRO A 89 -2.70 2.88 0.06
CA PRO A 89 -4.16 2.87 0.18
C PRO A 89 -4.86 4.19 -0.17
N LEU A 90 -4.19 5.33 0.02
CA LEU A 90 -4.71 6.67 -0.28
C LEU A 90 -4.85 6.94 -1.79
N HIS A 91 -4.07 6.24 -2.62
CA HIS A 91 -4.06 6.39 -4.07
C HIS A 91 -4.87 5.29 -4.78
N VAL A 92 -5.36 4.31 -4.02
CA VAL A 92 -6.14 3.19 -4.57
C VAL A 92 -7.62 3.55 -4.50
N TYR A 93 -8.27 3.58 -5.66
CA TYR A 93 -9.72 3.70 -5.73
C TYR A 93 -10.36 2.50 -5.02
N ARG A 94 -11.01 2.77 -3.89
CA ARG A 94 -11.88 1.81 -3.22
C ARG A 94 -13.29 2.22 -3.62
N GLY A 95 -13.88 1.48 -4.55
CA GLY A 95 -15.28 1.66 -4.93
C GLY A 95 -16.13 1.82 -3.68
N SER A 96 -17.03 2.81 -3.69
CA SER A 96 -17.84 3.20 -2.54
C SER A 96 -18.69 2.03 -2.02
N SER A 97 -18.13 1.15 -1.19
CA SER A 97 -18.87 0.19 -0.38
C SER A 97 -19.28 0.87 0.92
N LEU A 98 -20.03 1.96 0.82
CA LEU A 98 -20.70 2.61 1.96
C LEU A 98 -21.77 1.72 2.63
N ARG A 99 -21.87 0.43 2.29
CA ARG A 99 -22.91 -0.48 2.79
C ARG A 99 -22.54 -1.31 4.02
N ASP A 100 -21.27 -1.42 4.41
CA ASP A 100 -20.89 -2.32 5.53
C ASP A 100 -20.56 -1.65 6.87
N ARG A 101 -20.62 -0.31 6.98
CA ARG A 101 -20.39 0.38 8.27
C ARG A 101 -21.63 0.81 9.03
N ALA A 102 -22.82 0.63 8.46
CA ALA A 102 -24.07 0.85 9.17
C ALA A 102 -24.53 -0.46 9.83
N ARG A 103 -23.96 -0.82 10.99
CA ARG A 103 -24.55 -1.67 12.07
C ARG A 103 -23.46 -2.19 13.02
N ARG A 104 -22.93 -1.32 13.87
CA ARG A 104 -22.56 -1.70 15.24
C ARG A 104 -22.70 -0.46 16.12
N SER A 105 -23.96 -0.06 16.32
CA SER A 105 -24.33 0.73 17.48
C SER A 105 -24.05 -0.13 18.70
N VAL A 106 -22.92 0.09 19.36
CA VAL A 106 -22.64 -0.46 20.68
C VAL A 106 -23.66 0.18 21.63
N PRO A 107 -24.47 -0.56 22.39
CA PRO A 107 -25.36 0.03 23.37
C PRO A 107 -24.50 0.64 24.48
N LEU A 108 -24.58 1.96 24.68
CA LEU A 108 -24.02 2.60 25.87
C LEU A 108 -24.83 2.08 27.09
N PRO A 109 -24.20 1.45 28.10
CA PRO A 109 -24.89 1.17 29.35
C PRO A 109 -25.11 2.48 30.12
N PRO A 110 -26.25 2.63 30.84
CA PRO A 110 -26.58 3.87 31.54
C PRO A 110 -25.65 4.11 32.74
N PRO A 111 -25.39 5.37 33.12
CA PRO A 111 -24.53 5.70 34.25
C PRO A 111 -25.20 5.30 35.57
N ARG A 112 -24.47 4.55 36.41
CA ARG A 112 -24.91 4.19 37.77
C ARG A 112 -24.62 5.36 38.74
N PRO A 113 -25.56 5.77 39.60
CA PRO A 113 -25.29 6.70 40.69
C PRO A 113 -24.92 5.96 41.99
N TYR A 114 -24.26 6.70 42.89
CA TYR A 114 -23.85 6.35 44.27
C TYR A 114 -22.58 5.48 44.38
N GLY A 115 -21.57 5.81 45.18
CA GLY A 115 -21.36 6.91 46.11
C GLY A 115 -20.06 6.66 46.89
N THR A 116 -19.30 7.75 47.12
CA THR A 116 -18.45 8.08 48.28
C THR A 116 -17.37 7.11 48.82
N THR A 117 -16.28 7.76 49.26
CA THR A 117 -15.12 7.33 50.08
C THR A 117 -13.96 6.73 49.27
N PHE A 118 -12.71 7.21 49.31
CA PHE A 118 -11.91 7.93 50.32
C PHE A 118 -10.96 8.91 49.58
N HIS A 119 -10.96 10.21 49.87
CA HIS A 119 -10.10 10.92 50.83
C HIS A 119 -8.59 10.63 50.68
N ASP A 120 -7.84 11.71 50.42
CA ASP A 120 -6.37 11.86 50.40
C ASP A 120 -5.62 10.97 49.39
N ILE A 121 -4.68 11.47 48.59
CA ILE A 121 -3.57 12.34 48.95
C ILE A 121 -3.22 13.18 47.71
N LEU A 122 -3.56 14.46 47.73
CA LEU A 122 -2.71 15.46 47.08
C LEU A 122 -1.49 15.58 48.00
N SER A 123 -0.39 14.91 47.66
CA SER A 123 0.92 15.24 48.18
C SER A 123 1.84 15.41 46.98
N ASP A 124 2.06 16.68 46.70
CA ASP A 124 3.21 17.24 46.03
C ASP A 124 4.50 16.50 46.43
N SER A 125 5.28 16.07 45.45
CA SER A 125 6.72 15.88 45.59
C SER A 125 7.36 15.96 44.21
N ASP A 126 7.87 17.14 43.89
CA ASP A 126 9.03 17.33 43.01
C ASP A 126 10.15 16.35 43.41
N GLY A 127 10.89 15.84 42.43
CA GLY A 127 12.01 14.93 42.66
C GLY A 127 12.52 14.28 41.38
N ASP A 128 13.53 14.91 40.79
CA ASP A 128 14.20 14.51 39.55
C ASP A 128 15.27 13.44 39.84
N GLU A 129 15.10 12.18 39.45
CA GLU A 129 16.16 11.14 39.47
C GLU A 129 15.90 10.13 38.33
N GLU A 130 16.61 10.21 37.21
CA GLU A 130 17.86 9.50 36.87
C GLU A 130 17.68 8.04 36.38
N TYR A 131 18.42 7.74 35.32
CA TYR A 131 18.45 6.55 34.48
C TYR A 131 18.55 5.19 35.21
N GLY A 132 17.92 4.14 34.67
CA GLY A 132 18.21 2.77 35.11
C GLY A 132 17.46 1.66 34.37
N THR A 133 18.20 0.89 33.59
CA THR A 133 17.75 -0.19 32.71
C THR A 133 17.47 -1.52 33.44
N MET A 134 16.59 -2.34 32.85
CA MET A 134 16.51 -3.82 32.90
C MET A 134 15.83 -4.56 34.07
N LEU A 135 14.82 -5.34 33.63
CA LEU A 135 14.52 -6.76 33.95
C LEU A 135 13.57 -7.14 35.10
N GLY A 136 12.57 -7.97 34.74
CA GLY A 136 11.82 -8.85 35.66
C GLY A 136 10.34 -8.97 35.29
N SER A 137 9.96 -9.70 34.24
CA SER A 137 9.52 -11.10 34.32
C SER A 137 8.45 -11.40 35.38
N SER A 138 7.17 -11.50 34.97
CA SER A 138 6.26 -12.64 35.26
C SER A 138 4.79 -12.23 35.10
N GLY A 139 4.08 -12.84 34.16
CA GLY A 139 2.64 -12.64 33.98
C GLY A 139 2.10 -13.38 32.76
N GLN A 140 2.17 -14.72 32.78
CA GLN A 140 1.36 -15.57 31.90
C GLN A 140 -0.11 -15.24 32.10
N LEU A 141 -0.84 -14.93 31.03
CA LEU A 141 -2.28 -15.19 30.96
C LEU A 141 -2.60 -15.80 29.60
N GLU A 142 -2.48 -17.13 29.61
CA GLU A 142 -3.20 -18.08 28.79
C GLU A 142 -4.71 -17.79 28.81
N GLY A 143 -5.35 -17.89 27.65
CA GLY A 143 -6.78 -17.64 27.51
C GLY A 143 -7.31 -18.15 26.18
N ALA A 144 -7.39 -19.47 26.03
CA ALA A 144 -8.19 -20.09 24.98
C ALA A 144 -9.68 -20.01 25.36
N GLN A 145 -10.53 -19.54 24.44
CA GLN A 145 -11.93 -19.93 24.43
C GLN A 145 -12.34 -20.34 23.02
N ILE A 146 -12.70 -21.61 22.94
CA ILE A 146 -13.23 -22.35 21.81
C ILE A 146 -14.73 -22.03 21.74
N ASN A 147 -15.27 -21.76 20.55
CA ASN A 147 -16.63 -22.25 20.26
C ASN A 147 -16.81 -22.49 18.76
N THR A 148 -16.83 -23.79 18.48
CA THR A 148 -17.53 -24.51 17.42
C THR A 148 -18.93 -23.97 17.17
N ASP A 149 -19.23 -23.67 15.90
CA ASP A 149 -20.53 -23.95 15.32
C ASP A 149 -20.31 -24.43 13.88
N LEU A 150 -20.40 -25.75 13.73
CA LEU A 150 -20.45 -26.53 12.50
C LEU A 150 -21.87 -27.08 12.44
N TYR A 151 -22.67 -26.66 11.45
CA TYR A 151 -23.64 -27.48 10.70
C TYR A 151 -24.06 -26.73 9.44
#